data_AF-A0A941EJK4-F1
#
_entry.id   AF-A0A941EJK4-F1
#
_cell.length_a   1.000
_cell.length_b   1.000
_cell.length_c   1.000
_cell.angle_alpha   90.00
_cell.angle_beta   90.00
_cell.angle_gamma   90.00
#
_symmetry.space_group_name_H-M   'P 1'
#
loop_
_entity.id
_entity.type
_entity.pdbx_description
1 polymer ?
#
loop_
_entity_poly.entity_id
_entity_poly.type
_entity_poly.pdbx_seq_one_letter_code
_entity_poly.pdbx_strand_id
1 'polypeptide(L)' 'MENLNMDLLYMAAAVMMGLAAIGAAIGIGILGGKFLEGAARQPDLIPLLRTQFFIVMGLVDA' A
#
# COMPACT_ATOMS: atom_id res chain seq x y z
N MET A 1 24.84 28.20 3.42
CA MET A 1 23.43 28.30 3.86
C MET A 1 22.50 27.56 2.90
N GLU A 2 22.79 27.52 1.61
CA GLU A 2 22.02 26.75 0.60
C GLU A 2 22.04 25.22 0.85
N ASN A 3 23.20 24.65 1.20
CA ASN A 3 23.36 23.21 1.47
C ASN A 3 22.52 22.74 2.68
N LEU A 4 22.42 23.57 3.71
CA LEU A 4 21.67 23.25 4.93
C LEU A 4 20.16 23.09 4.64
N ASN A 5 19.62 23.85 3.69
CA ASN A 5 18.23 23.71 3.25
C ASN A 5 18.01 22.42 2.45
N MET A 6 18.97 22.02 1.61
CA MET A 6 18.88 20.78 0.85
C MET A 6 18.95 19.55 1.77
N ASP A 7 19.85 19.56 2.76
CA ASP A 7 19.96 18.48 3.75
C ASP A 7 18.66 18.29 4.55
N LEU A 8 18.02 19.40 4.97
CA LEU A 8 16.75 19.38 5.68
C LEU A 8 15.59 18.90 4.78
N LEU A 9 15.60 19.29 3.50
CA LEU A 9 14.62 18.84 2.51
C LEU A 9 14.69 17.32 2.29
N TYR A 10 15.90 16.76 2.14
CA TYR A 10 16.08 15.31 2.00
C TYR A 10 15.64 14.55 3.25
N MET A 11 15.93 15.08 4.44
CA MET A 11 15.49 14.47 5.70
C MET A 11 13.96 14.49 5.83
N ALA A 12 13.31 15.61 5.50
CA ALA A 12 11.85 15.72 5.51
C ALA A 12 11.20 14.76 4.49
N ALA A 13 11.75 14.67 3.28
CA ALA A 13 11.28 13.74 2.26
C ALA A 13 11.43 12.28 2.70
N ALA A 14 12.56 11.91 3.30
CA ALA A 14 12.80 10.56 3.80
C ALA A 14 11.81 10.16 4.89
N VAL A 15 11.52 11.06 5.84
CA VAL A 15 10.55 10.81 6.91
C VAL A 15 9.12 10.70 6.34
N MET A 16 8.71 11.61 5.45
CA MET A 16 7.38 11.53 4.83
C MET A 16 7.18 10.24 4.04
N MET A 17 8.14 9.86 3.19
CA MET A 17 8.04 8.63 2.41
C MET A 17 8.10 7.38 3.28
N GLY A 18 8.96 7.36 4.31
CA GLY A 18 9.06 6.22 5.23
C GLY A 18 7.77 5.96 6.00
N LEU A 19 7.12 7.03 6.51
CA LEU A 19 5.84 6.90 7.21
C LEU A 19 4.70 6.52 6.27
N ALA A 20 4.66 7.08 5.06
CA ALA A 20 3.67 6.71 4.04
C ALA A 20 3.79 5.24 3.63
N ALA A 21 5.02 4.74 3.44
CA ALA A 21 5.28 3.36 3.05
C ALA A 21 4.83 2.34 4.11
N ILE A 22 4.91 2.69 5.41
CA ILE A 22 4.40 1.83 6.49
C ILE A 22 2.88 1.65 6.38
N GLY A 23 2.15 2.75 6.13
CA GLY A 23 0.70 2.70 5.95
C GLY A 23 0.29 1.84 4.75
N ALA A 24 0.96 2.03 3.61
CA ALA A 24 0.73 1.24 2.40
C ALA A 24 1.02 -0.26 2.63
N ALA A 25 2.16 -0.59 3.26
CA ALA A 25 2.55 -1.98 3.53
C ALA A 25 1.52 -2.72 4.40
N ILE A 26 0.98 -2.05 5.43
CA ILE A 26 -0.05 -2.63 6.30
C ILE A 26 -1.36 -2.83 5.52
N GLY A 27 -1.79 -1.82 4.75
CA GLY A 27 -3.02 -1.88 3.96
C GLY A 27 -2.99 -3.01 2.93
N ILE A 28 -1.90 -3.10 2.15
CA ILE A 28 -1.68 -4.14 1.14
C ILE A 28 -1.62 -5.53 1.79
N GLY A 29 -0.93 -5.67 2.92
CA GLY A 29 -0.81 -6.95 3.64
C GLY A 29 -2.17 -7.49 4.11
N ILE A 30 -3.01 -6.62 4.68
CA ILE A 30 -4.36 -7.00 5.14
C ILE A 30 -5.26 -7.37 3.96
N LEU A 31 -5.24 -6.57 2.90
CA LEU A 31 -6.04 -6.82 1.69
C LEU A 31 -5.65 -8.12 1.00
N GLY A 32 -4.34 -8.37 0.84
CA GLY A 32 -3.82 -9.61 0.26
C GLY A 32 -4.21 -10.83 1.08
N GLY A 33 -4.10 -10.75 2.42
CA GLY A 33 -4.52 -11.82 3.32
C GLY A 33 -6.02 -12.16 3.19
N LYS A 34 -6.88 -11.14 3.18
CA LYS A 34 -8.34 -11.28 3.01
C LYS A 34 -8.72 -11.86 1.64
N PHE A 35 -8.03 -11.43 0.59
CA PHE A 35 -8.22 -11.95 -0.75
C PHE A 35 -7.87 -13.44 -0.83
N LEU A 36 -6.73 -13.85 -0.26
CA LEU A 36 -6.31 -15.25 -0.23
C LEU A 36 -7.26 -16.13 0.60
N GLU A 37 -7.75 -15.63 1.73
CA GLU A 37 -8.76 -16.32 2.54
C GLU A 37 -10.07 -16.52 1.76
N GLY A 38 -10.56 -15.49 1.07
CA GLY A 38 -11.76 -15.56 0.24
C GLY A 38 -11.59 -16.52 -0.94
N ALA A 39 -10.44 -16.48 -1.61
CA ALA A 39 -10.10 -17.38 -2.71
C ALA A 39 -10.01 -18.84 -2.26
N ALA A 40 -9.47 -19.10 -1.06
CA ALA A 40 -9.38 -20.44 -0.49
C ALA A 40 -10.75 -21.00 -0.05
N ARG A 41 -11.65 -20.14 0.47
CA ARG A 41 -13.00 -20.54 0.90
C ARG A 41 -13.94 -20.80 -0.27
N GLN A 42 -13.91 -19.95 -1.29
CA GLN A 42 -14.81 -20.04 -2.45
C GLN A 42 -14.05 -19.73 -3.75
N PRO A 43 -13.49 -20.76 -4.43
CA PRO A 43 -12.70 -20.55 -5.63
C PRO A 43 -13.51 -19.97 -6.80
N ASP A 44 -14.82 -20.21 -6.85
CA ASP A 44 -15.70 -19.68 -7.90
C ASP A 44 -15.86 -18.15 -7.85
N LEU A 45 -15.60 -17.53 -6.69
CA LEU A 45 -15.70 -16.09 -6.50
C LEU A 45 -14.39 -15.34 -6.82
N ILE A 46 -13.30 -16.05 -7.14
CA ILE A 46 -12.00 -15.44 -7.46
C ILE A 46 -12.09 -14.32 -8.51
N PRO A 47 -12.85 -14.43 -9.62
CA PRO A 47 -12.94 -13.36 -10.60
C PRO A 47 -13.52 -12.06 -10.04
N LEU A 48 -14.54 -12.17 -9.19
CA LEU A 48 -15.17 -11.04 -8.51
C LEU A 48 -14.24 -10.44 -7.45
N LEU A 49 -13.66 -11.29 -6.60
CA LEU A 49 -12.74 -10.89 -5.54
C LEU A 49 -11.48 -10.22 -6.10
N ARG A 50 -10.97 -10.70 -7.26
CA ARG A 50 -9.80 -10.11 -7.93
C ARG A 50 -10.08 -8.69 -8.40
N THR A 51 -11.26 -8.45 -8.98
CA THR A 51 -11.65 -7.11 -9.45
C THR A 51 -11.74 -6.13 -8.28
N GLN A 52 -12.39 -6.53 -7.19
CA GLN A 52 -12.47 -5.72 -5.97
C GLN A 52 -11.09 -5.48 -5.34
N PHE A 53 -10.26 -6.53 -5.28
CA PHE A 53 -8.89 -6.42 -4.78
C PHE A 53 -8.08 -5.40 -5.57
N PHE A 54 -8.13 -5.41 -6.91
CA PHE A 54 -7.40 -4.44 -7.73
C PHE A 54 -7.89 -2.99 -7.56
N ILE A 55 -9.20 -2.77 -7.40
CA ILE A 55 -9.74 -1.43 -7.16
C ILE A 55 -9.22 -0.89 -5.82
N VAL A 56 -9.28 -1.70 -4.76
CA VAL A 56 -8.83 -1.26 -3.43
C VAL A 56 -7.31 -1.15 -3.37
N MET A 57 -6.57 -2.08 -3.98
CA MET A 57 -5.11 -1.98 -4.11
C MET A 57 -4.69 -0.71 -4.85
N GLY A 58 -5.36 -0.38 -5.96
CA GLY A 58 -5.10 0.83 -6.71
C GLY A 58 -5.38 2.11 -5.91
N LEU A 59 -6.30 2.06 -4.95
CA LEU A 59 -6.55 3.19 -4.03
C LEU A 59 -5.53 3.27 -2.88
N VAL A 60 -4.95 2.14 -2.46
CA VAL A 60 -3.95 2.09 -1.39
C VAL A 60 -2.56 2.50 -1.88
N ASP A 61 -2.24 2.24 -3.15
CA ASP A 61 -0.95 2.59 -3.78
C ASP A 61 -0.93 4.00 -4.40
N ALA A 62 -2.10 4.61 -4.61
CA ALA A 62 -2.24 5.98 -5.13
C ALA A 62 -2.05 7.05 -4.05
#